data_AF-A0A1Q4FC26-F1
#
_entry.id   AF-A0A1Q4FC26-F1
#
_cell.length_a   1.000
_cell.length_b   1.000
_cell.length_c   1.000
_cell.angle_alpha   90.00
_cell.angle_beta   90.00
_cell.angle_gamma   90.00
#
_symmetry.space_group_name_H-M   'P 1'
#
loop_
_entity.id
_entity.type
_entity.pdbx_description
1 polymer ?
#
loop_
_entity_poly.entity_id
_entity_poly.type
_entity_poly.pdbx_seq_one_letter_code
_entity_poly.pdbx_strand_id
1 'polypeptide(L)'
;MQLAAAAKKVGLLVTEYMDINRAEAIGQGKHLFVRLCLHAKPLGLMLLLATSGIAHAQGARVHRCIGENGEPTFSDRKCAALKATPAPAQAANAPAQPGSTGAASAAITQTCAVSPQDLRERVAATFAATNAVGFSGLFLWDGFGQGSAIAPLRELAVLIHEPLLAIDLESSPRSQPRDRYRYGEARNDDDALYELVIRTVGEEERNVPFESIRHYELTELRGCWWLLMP
;
A
#
# COMPACT_ATOMS: atom_id res chain seq x y z
N MET A 1 -63.88 -77.52 -12.89
CA MET A 1 -63.45 -76.47 -13.83
C MET A 1 -64.00 -75.12 -13.37
N GLN A 2 -63.22 -74.33 -12.61
CA GLN A 2 -63.37 -72.87 -12.43
C GLN A 2 -62.41 -72.28 -11.37
N LEU A 3 -61.74 -73.11 -10.56
CA LEU A 3 -60.74 -72.63 -9.57
C LEU A 3 -59.32 -72.42 -10.13
N ALA A 4 -59.00 -72.95 -11.32
CA ALA A 4 -57.66 -72.82 -11.92
C ALA A 4 -57.45 -71.53 -12.74
N ALA A 5 -58.50 -70.77 -13.03
CA ALA A 5 -58.43 -69.56 -13.86
C ALA A 5 -58.25 -68.26 -13.06
N ALA A 6 -58.61 -68.26 -11.76
CA ALA A 6 -58.48 -67.08 -10.90
C ALA A 6 -57.06 -66.89 -10.34
N ALA A 7 -56.30 -67.98 -10.11
CA ALA A 7 -54.95 -67.89 -9.56
C ALA A 7 -53.90 -67.36 -10.57
N LYS A 8 -54.14 -67.53 -11.88
CA LYS A 8 -53.18 -67.11 -12.92
C LYS A 8 -53.25 -65.60 -13.23
N LYS A 9 -54.37 -64.95 -12.93
CA LYS A 9 -54.55 -63.49 -13.12
C LYS A 9 -53.98 -62.64 -11.98
N VAL A 10 -53.91 -63.19 -10.76
CA VAL A 10 -53.29 -62.52 -9.60
C VAL A 10 -51.76 -62.57 -9.68
N GLY A 11 -51.18 -63.64 -10.23
CA GLY A 11 -49.72 -63.77 -10.39
C GLY A 11 -49.09 -62.80 -11.41
N LEU A 12 -49.84 -62.36 -12.44
CA LEU A 12 -49.29 -61.46 -13.46
C LEU A 12 -49.23 -60.00 -12.98
N LEU A 13 -50.22 -59.54 -12.20
CA LEU A 13 -50.28 -58.16 -11.68
C LEU A 13 -49.25 -57.88 -10.58
N VAL A 14 -48.89 -58.90 -9.76
CA VAL A 14 -47.87 -58.73 -8.71
C VAL A 14 -46.45 -58.66 -9.31
N THR A 15 -46.22 -59.29 -10.45
CA THR A 15 -44.89 -59.29 -11.10
C THR A 15 -44.63 -57.99 -11.87
N GLU A 16 -45.65 -57.40 -12.49
CA GLU A 16 -45.51 -56.08 -13.16
C GLU A 16 -45.34 -54.93 -12.16
N TYR A 17 -45.97 -54.99 -10.98
CA TYR A 17 -45.83 -53.95 -9.94
C TYR A 17 -44.46 -53.96 -9.24
N MET A 18 -43.76 -55.10 -9.19
CA MET A 18 -42.41 -55.18 -8.61
C MET A 18 -41.30 -54.72 -9.56
N ASP A 19 -41.48 -54.81 -10.90
CA ASP A 19 -40.49 -54.33 -11.86
C ASP A 19 -40.53 -52.80 -12.05
N ILE A 20 -41.72 -52.17 -12.00
CA ILE A 20 -41.85 -50.70 -12.06
C ILE A 20 -41.15 -50.03 -10.86
N ASN A 21 -41.29 -50.61 -9.66
CA ASN A 21 -40.64 -50.08 -8.45
C ASN A 21 -39.10 -50.25 -8.44
N ARG A 22 -38.55 -51.23 -9.19
CA ARG A 22 -37.09 -51.42 -9.29
C ARG A 22 -36.46 -50.43 -10.27
N ALA A 23 -37.19 -49.99 -11.30
CA ALA A 23 -36.71 -48.99 -12.26
C ALA A 23 -36.71 -47.55 -11.69
N GLU A 24 -37.70 -47.18 -10.86
CA GLU A 24 -37.73 -45.85 -10.22
C GLU A 24 -36.68 -45.66 -9.11
N ALA A 25 -36.31 -46.73 -8.41
CA ALA A 25 -35.29 -46.68 -7.35
C ALA A 25 -33.88 -46.34 -7.89
N ILE A 26 -33.57 -46.67 -9.15
CA ILE A 26 -32.27 -46.43 -9.77
C ILE A 26 -32.15 -44.99 -10.32
N GLY A 27 -33.29 -44.36 -10.67
CA GLY A 27 -33.34 -42.96 -11.11
C GLY A 27 -33.28 -41.95 -9.95
N GLN A 28 -34.04 -42.19 -8.88
CA GLN A 28 -34.07 -41.27 -7.73
C GLN A 28 -32.76 -41.27 -6.92
N GLY A 29 -32.08 -42.41 -6.78
CA GLY A 29 -30.79 -42.49 -6.09
C GLY A 29 -29.69 -41.69 -6.80
N LYS A 30 -29.70 -41.66 -8.14
CA LYS A 30 -28.74 -40.90 -8.94
C LYS A 30 -28.95 -39.39 -8.84
N HIS A 31 -30.20 -38.91 -8.86
CA HIS A 31 -30.49 -37.49 -8.70
C HIS A 31 -30.26 -36.98 -7.27
N LEU A 32 -30.47 -37.82 -6.25
CA LEU A 32 -30.13 -37.49 -4.86
C LEU A 32 -28.62 -37.45 -4.65
N PHE A 33 -27.85 -38.42 -5.18
CA PHE A 33 -26.38 -38.42 -5.11
C PHE A 33 -25.76 -37.25 -5.89
N VAL A 34 -26.30 -36.91 -7.07
CA VAL A 34 -25.80 -35.77 -7.86
C VAL A 34 -26.10 -34.44 -7.16
N ARG A 35 -27.26 -34.27 -6.53
CA ARG A 35 -27.57 -33.06 -5.72
C ARG A 35 -26.76 -32.99 -4.42
N LEU A 36 -26.49 -34.13 -3.76
CA LEU A 36 -25.65 -34.19 -2.56
C LEU A 36 -24.18 -33.89 -2.89
N CYS A 37 -23.67 -34.38 -4.02
CA CYS A 37 -22.32 -34.07 -4.52
C CYS A 37 -22.17 -32.63 -5.05
N LEU A 38 -23.23 -32.01 -5.58
CA LEU A 38 -23.19 -30.61 -6.03
C LEU A 38 -23.17 -29.60 -4.87
N HIS A 39 -23.73 -29.94 -3.70
CA HIS A 39 -23.70 -29.08 -2.51
C HIS A 39 -22.58 -29.42 -1.52
N ALA A 40 -21.97 -30.60 -1.60
CA ALA A 40 -20.76 -30.92 -0.83
C ALA A 40 -19.52 -30.18 -1.34
N LYS A 41 -19.47 -29.82 -2.63
CA LYS A 41 -18.36 -29.07 -3.25
C LYS A 41 -18.23 -27.60 -2.79
N PRO A 42 -19.29 -26.77 -2.75
CA PRO A 42 -19.17 -25.39 -2.29
C PRO A 42 -18.97 -25.30 -0.78
N LEU A 43 -19.55 -26.22 0.01
CA LEU A 43 -19.39 -26.22 1.47
C LEU A 43 -17.98 -26.70 1.89
N GLY A 44 -17.45 -27.71 1.22
CA GLY A 44 -16.06 -28.15 1.42
C GLY A 44 -15.05 -27.09 1.02
N LEU A 45 -15.32 -26.35 -0.07
CA LEU A 45 -14.50 -25.21 -0.48
C LEU A 45 -14.58 -24.06 0.54
N MET A 46 -15.78 -23.70 1.03
CA MET A 46 -15.95 -22.68 2.08
C MET A 46 -15.26 -23.07 3.40
N LEU A 47 -15.28 -24.35 3.77
CA LEU A 47 -14.59 -24.86 4.97
C LEU A 47 -13.05 -24.90 4.78
N LEU A 48 -12.56 -25.12 3.57
CA LEU A 48 -11.13 -24.99 3.23
C LEU A 48 -10.67 -23.52 3.21
N LEU A 49 -11.52 -22.58 2.77
CA LEU A 49 -11.23 -21.14 2.87
C LEU A 49 -11.32 -20.61 4.31
N ALA A 50 -12.19 -21.19 5.15
CA ALA A 50 -12.31 -20.79 6.57
C ALA A 50 -11.13 -21.24 7.45
N THR A 51 -10.37 -22.25 7.02
CA THR A 51 -9.17 -22.75 7.75
C THR A 51 -7.86 -22.14 7.25
N SER A 52 -7.88 -21.29 6.21
CA SER A 52 -6.68 -20.63 5.66
C SER A 52 -6.33 -19.27 6.31
N GLY A 53 -7.15 -18.77 7.23
CA GLY A 53 -6.72 -17.74 8.21
C GLY A 53 -6.59 -18.45 9.55
N ILE A 54 -5.42 -18.63 10.14
CA ILE A 54 -4.48 -17.59 10.56
C ILE A 54 -3.05 -18.09 10.26
N ALA A 55 -2.53 -17.83 9.06
CA ALA A 55 -1.09 -17.69 8.93
C ALA A 55 -0.75 -16.39 9.67
N HIS A 56 -0.36 -16.50 10.95
CA HIS A 56 0.40 -15.44 11.56
C HIS A 56 1.60 -15.24 10.64
N ALA A 57 1.60 -14.17 9.84
CA ALA A 57 2.81 -13.65 9.24
C ALA A 57 3.69 -13.21 10.41
N GLN A 58 4.36 -14.17 11.06
CA GLN A 58 5.47 -13.95 11.96
C GLN A 58 6.47 -13.20 11.09
N GLY A 59 6.56 -11.88 11.31
CA GLY A 59 7.11 -10.93 10.36
C GLY A 59 8.31 -11.49 9.63
N ALA A 60 8.14 -11.79 8.33
CA ALA A 60 9.23 -12.23 7.49
C ALA A 60 10.32 -11.17 7.64
N ARG A 61 11.41 -11.53 8.31
CA ARG A 61 12.48 -10.59 8.64
C ARG A 61 13.12 -10.23 7.32
N VAL A 62 12.76 -9.07 6.77
CA VAL A 62 13.34 -8.58 5.52
C VAL A 62 14.83 -8.30 5.78
N HIS A 63 15.68 -9.09 5.14
CA HIS A 63 17.11 -8.90 5.09
C HIS A 63 17.44 -7.85 4.02
N ARG A 64 18.24 -6.85 4.40
CA ARG A 64 18.86 -5.91 3.47
C ARG A 64 20.20 -6.50 3.02
N CYS A 65 20.36 -6.65 1.72
CA CYS A 65 21.50 -7.33 1.11
C CYS A 65 22.14 -6.45 0.02
N ILE A 66 23.42 -6.65 -0.24
CA ILE A 66 24.18 -6.07 -1.35
C ILE A 66 24.49 -7.20 -2.32
N GLY A 67 23.97 -7.11 -3.55
CA GLY A 67 24.18 -8.10 -4.60
C GLY A 67 25.62 -8.12 -5.14
N GLU A 68 25.94 -9.11 -5.97
CA GLU A 68 27.29 -9.26 -6.57
C GLU A 68 27.74 -8.01 -7.35
N ASN A 69 26.79 -7.26 -7.92
CA ASN A 69 27.03 -6.02 -8.66
C ASN A 69 26.98 -4.75 -7.78
N GLY A 70 26.87 -4.89 -6.46
CA GLY A 70 26.75 -3.75 -5.52
C GLY A 70 25.34 -3.19 -5.35
N GLU A 71 24.33 -3.76 -6.01
CA GLU A 71 22.93 -3.28 -5.94
C GLU A 71 22.26 -3.62 -4.59
N PRO A 72 21.57 -2.66 -3.93
CA PRO A 72 20.73 -2.95 -2.77
C PRO A 72 19.55 -3.87 -3.11
N THR A 73 19.38 -4.95 -2.36
CA THR A 73 18.29 -5.92 -2.54
C THR A 73 17.65 -6.26 -1.20
N PHE A 74 16.33 -6.45 -1.19
CA PHE A 74 15.57 -6.85 -0.02
C PHE A 74 15.04 -8.26 -0.20
N SER A 75 15.24 -9.13 0.80
CA SER A 75 14.74 -10.51 0.75
C SER A 75 14.29 -11.01 2.11
N ASP A 76 13.26 -11.83 2.10
CA ASP A 76 12.82 -12.66 3.23
C ASP A 76 13.80 -13.81 3.55
N ARG A 77 14.74 -14.12 2.65
CA ARG A 77 15.81 -15.10 2.84
C ARG A 77 17.11 -14.42 3.29
N LYS A 78 17.93 -15.13 4.05
CA LYS A 78 19.28 -14.65 4.44
C LYS A 78 20.10 -14.30 3.20
N CYS A 79 20.83 -13.18 3.21
CA CYS A 79 21.63 -12.72 2.06
C CYS A 79 22.59 -13.77 1.48
N ALA A 80 23.17 -14.62 2.34
CA ALA A 80 24.03 -15.73 1.90
C ALA A 80 23.34 -16.71 0.94
N ALA A 81 22.02 -16.91 1.07
CA ALA A 81 21.25 -17.76 0.17
C ALA A 81 21.07 -17.15 -1.23
N LEU A 82 21.36 -15.84 -1.39
CA LEU A 82 21.30 -15.08 -2.63
C LEU A 82 22.69 -14.76 -3.18
N LYS A 83 23.77 -15.35 -2.63
CA LYS A 83 25.16 -14.94 -2.89
C LYS A 83 25.42 -13.43 -2.65
N ALA A 84 24.58 -12.81 -1.82
CA ALA A 84 24.66 -11.41 -1.48
C ALA A 84 25.27 -11.24 -0.09
N THR A 85 25.91 -10.10 0.16
CA THR A 85 26.41 -9.75 1.49
C THR A 85 25.33 -9.03 2.28
N PRO A 86 25.19 -9.25 3.60
CA PRO A 86 24.32 -8.41 4.42
C PRO A 86 24.74 -6.95 4.32
N ALA A 87 23.80 -6.06 3.99
CA ALA A 87 24.07 -4.64 4.11
C ALA A 87 24.36 -4.33 5.59
N PRO A 88 25.32 -3.44 5.90
CA PRO A 88 25.52 -2.99 7.27
C PRO A 88 24.18 -2.50 7.80
N ALA A 89 23.79 -2.97 8.98
CA ALA A 89 22.66 -2.37 9.65
C ALA A 89 23.05 -0.92 9.93
N GLN A 90 22.48 0.05 9.20
CA GLN A 90 22.34 1.39 9.75
C GLN A 90 21.62 1.16 11.06
N ALA A 91 22.36 1.24 12.17
CA ALA A 91 21.77 1.19 13.47
C ALA A 91 20.74 2.31 13.48
N ALA A 92 19.45 1.96 13.57
CA ALA A 92 18.41 2.90 13.94
C ALA A 92 18.71 3.57 15.31
N ASN A 93 19.76 3.09 16.00
CA ASN A 93 20.38 3.68 17.18
C ASN A 93 21.87 3.93 16.91
N ALA A 94 22.22 4.95 16.12
CA ALA A 94 23.49 5.63 16.40
C ALA A 94 23.31 6.33 17.76
N PRO A 95 24.18 6.11 18.77
CA PRO A 95 24.11 6.90 19.98
C PRO A 95 24.29 8.36 19.58
N ALA A 96 23.34 9.22 19.97
CA ALA A 96 23.53 10.65 19.90
C ALA A 96 24.86 10.96 20.58
N GLN A 97 25.78 11.60 19.84
CA GLN A 97 27.02 12.11 20.40
C GLN A 97 26.65 12.98 21.61
N PRO A 98 27.11 12.66 22.83
CA PRO A 98 26.77 13.45 24.00
C PRO A 98 27.51 14.79 23.89
N GLY A 99 26.82 15.81 23.41
CA GLY A 99 27.41 17.14 23.21
C GLY A 99 26.50 18.19 22.59
N SER A 100 25.34 17.84 22.02
CA SER A 100 24.39 18.84 21.53
C SER A 100 23.17 18.94 22.46
N THR A 101 23.25 19.84 23.44
CA THR A 101 22.06 20.41 24.08
C THR A 101 21.31 21.26 23.07
N GLY A 102 20.46 20.60 22.28
CA GLY A 102 19.54 21.24 21.35
C GLY A 102 18.41 20.26 21.06
N ALA A 103 17.20 20.61 21.48
CA ALA A 103 15.99 19.83 21.27
C ALA A 103 15.68 19.70 19.76
N ALA A 104 16.32 18.74 19.08
CA ALA A 104 16.03 18.43 17.66
C ALA A 104 16.35 16.97 17.27
N SER A 105 16.65 16.10 18.25
CA SER A 105 16.81 14.66 18.03
C SER A 105 15.62 13.89 18.64
N ALA A 106 14.41 14.44 18.47
CA ALA A 106 13.25 13.57 18.41
C ALA A 106 13.38 12.85 17.08
N ALA A 107 13.64 11.54 17.14
CA ALA A 107 13.57 10.65 15.99
C ALA A 107 12.44 11.09 15.06
N ILE A 108 12.75 11.33 13.77
CA ILE A 108 11.75 11.46 12.71
C ILE A 108 11.12 10.07 12.52
N THR A 109 10.43 9.62 13.56
CA THR A 109 9.48 8.54 13.54
C THR A 109 8.29 9.20 12.89
N GLN A 110 8.03 8.81 11.64
CA GLN A 110 7.02 9.39 10.75
C GLN A 110 5.74 9.72 11.50
N THR A 111 5.65 10.98 11.90
CA THR A 111 4.45 11.57 12.48
C THR A 111 3.90 12.44 11.37
N CYS A 112 2.73 12.06 10.90
CA CYS A 112 1.80 12.87 10.14
C CYS A 112 2.03 14.38 10.38
N ALA A 113 2.32 15.14 9.32
CA ALA A 113 2.39 16.60 9.45
C ALA A 113 0.97 17.14 9.64
N VAL A 114 0.72 17.87 10.72
CA VAL A 114 -0.65 18.27 11.11
C VAL A 114 -1.10 19.59 10.48
N SER A 115 -0.18 20.32 9.85
CA SER A 115 -0.45 21.54 9.09
C SER A 115 0.57 21.73 7.96
N PRO A 116 0.29 22.61 6.97
CA PRO A 116 1.27 23.00 5.95
C PRO A 116 2.57 23.57 6.54
N GLN A 117 2.46 24.32 7.65
CA GLN A 117 3.61 24.91 8.34
C GLN A 117 4.46 23.83 9.04
N ASP A 118 3.82 22.85 9.68
CA ASP A 118 4.51 21.68 10.27
C ASP A 118 5.24 20.89 9.18
N LEU A 119 4.61 20.70 8.01
CA LEU A 119 5.24 20.03 6.88
C LEU A 119 6.50 20.79 6.40
N ARG A 120 6.42 22.13 6.25
CA ARG A 120 7.57 22.98 5.89
C ARG A 120 8.73 22.83 6.89
N GLU A 121 8.43 22.87 8.19
CA GLU A 121 9.43 22.73 9.25
C GLU A 121 10.11 21.37 9.22
N ARG A 122 9.36 20.30 8.94
CA ARG A 122 9.91 18.95 8.75
C ARG A 122 10.82 18.87 7.53
N VAL A 123 10.45 19.49 6.41
CA VAL A 123 11.33 19.58 5.23
C VAL A 123 12.63 20.27 5.61
N ALA A 124 12.56 21.43 6.27
CA ALA A 124 13.76 22.15 6.73
C ALA A 124 14.65 21.28 7.63
N ALA A 125 14.06 20.51 8.55
CA ALA A 125 14.79 19.58 9.40
C ALA A 125 15.47 18.47 8.59
N THR A 126 14.85 17.98 7.51
CA THR A 126 15.48 16.96 6.65
C THR A 126 16.67 17.49 5.86
N PHE A 127 16.63 18.75 5.38
CA PHE A 127 17.77 19.40 4.73
C PHE A 127 18.91 19.63 5.73
N ALA A 128 18.59 20.16 6.93
CA ALA A 128 19.58 20.40 7.98
C ALA A 128 20.31 19.11 8.42
N ALA A 129 19.62 17.96 8.37
CA ALA A 129 20.18 16.66 8.69
C ALA A 129 20.72 15.89 7.46
N THR A 130 20.64 16.45 6.25
CA THR A 130 20.95 15.77 4.98
C THR A 130 20.29 14.39 4.88
N ASN A 131 19.03 14.29 5.34
CA ASN A 131 18.32 13.02 5.50
C ASN A 131 17.37 12.75 4.33
N ALA A 132 17.89 12.14 3.26
CA ALA A 132 17.13 11.78 2.06
C ALA A 132 15.90 10.89 2.36
N VAL A 133 16.02 9.96 3.31
CA VAL A 133 14.93 9.04 3.68
C VAL A 133 13.83 9.79 4.45
N GLY A 134 14.22 10.71 5.32
CA GLY A 134 13.28 11.58 6.00
C GLY A 134 12.52 12.46 5.02
N PHE A 135 13.23 13.05 4.05
CA PHE A 135 12.64 13.91 3.02
C PHE A 135 11.68 13.15 2.12
N SER A 136 12.07 11.98 1.62
CA SER A 136 11.18 11.13 0.80
C SER A 136 9.93 10.66 1.57
N GLY A 137 10.04 10.53 2.90
CA GLY A 137 8.93 10.19 3.78
C GLY A 137 7.86 11.28 3.94
N LEU A 138 8.10 12.50 3.43
CA LEU A 138 7.15 13.62 3.46
C LEU A 138 6.29 13.71 2.18
N PHE A 139 6.56 12.86 1.19
CA PHE A 139 5.82 12.79 -0.07
C PHE A 139 4.71 11.74 -0.01
N LEU A 140 3.58 12.05 -0.64
CA LEU A 140 2.53 11.09 -0.94
C LEU A 140 2.90 10.33 -2.22
N TRP A 141 3.30 9.06 -2.06
CA TRP A 141 3.72 8.18 -3.17
C TRP A 141 2.55 7.51 -3.91
N ASP A 142 1.38 8.14 -3.97
CA ASP A 142 0.22 7.54 -4.62
C ASP A 142 0.47 7.38 -6.14
N GLY A 143 0.01 6.27 -6.70
CA GLY A 143 0.22 5.93 -8.12
C GLY A 143 1.65 5.45 -8.49
N PHE A 144 2.61 5.43 -7.57
CA PHE A 144 3.97 4.91 -7.83
C PHE A 144 4.07 3.39 -7.55
N GLY A 145 4.57 2.64 -8.53
CA GLY A 145 4.96 1.24 -8.36
C GLY A 145 6.44 1.09 -7.99
N GLN A 146 6.87 -0.13 -7.65
CA GLN A 146 8.25 -0.42 -7.19
C GLN A 146 9.34 0.14 -8.12
N GLY A 147 9.14 0.08 -9.44
CA GLY A 147 10.12 0.58 -10.41
C GLY A 147 10.03 2.08 -10.71
N SER A 148 8.84 2.68 -10.67
CA SER A 148 8.65 4.09 -11.06
C SER A 148 9.08 5.07 -9.99
N ALA A 149 9.20 4.65 -8.73
CA ALA A 149 9.68 5.49 -7.63
C ALA A 149 11.20 5.70 -7.61
N ILE A 150 11.99 4.85 -8.30
CA ILE A 150 13.45 4.83 -8.16
C ILE A 150 14.09 6.14 -8.68
N ALA A 151 13.69 6.62 -9.85
CA ALA A 151 14.23 7.85 -10.42
C ALA A 151 13.90 9.08 -9.54
N PRO A 152 12.63 9.32 -9.16
CA PRO A 152 12.28 10.33 -8.17
C PRO A 152 13.07 10.28 -6.87
N LEU A 153 13.22 9.08 -6.28
CA LEU A 153 13.96 8.92 -5.03
C LEU A 153 15.43 9.33 -5.17
N ARG A 154 16.04 9.05 -6.32
CA ARG A 154 17.42 9.49 -6.61
C ARG A 154 17.50 11.01 -6.76
N GLU A 155 16.53 11.63 -7.43
CA GLU A 155 16.48 13.09 -7.57
C GLU A 155 16.31 13.78 -6.20
N LEU A 156 15.41 13.29 -5.36
CA LEU A 156 15.24 13.80 -3.99
C LEU A 156 16.53 13.62 -3.16
N ALA A 157 17.24 12.50 -3.34
CA ALA A 157 18.51 12.25 -2.68
C ALA A 157 19.64 13.16 -3.18
N VAL A 158 19.63 13.61 -4.43
CA VAL A 158 20.56 14.63 -4.92
C VAL A 158 20.19 15.99 -4.33
N LEU A 159 18.91 16.38 -4.41
CA LEU A 159 18.42 17.68 -3.95
C LEU A 159 18.73 17.94 -2.47
N ILE A 160 18.62 16.93 -1.59
CA ILE A 160 18.89 17.10 -0.15
C ILE A 160 20.36 17.45 0.17
N HIS A 161 21.27 17.21 -0.77
CA HIS A 161 22.70 17.55 -0.65
C HIS A 161 23.04 18.91 -1.27
N GLU A 162 22.13 19.53 -2.01
CA GLU A 162 22.36 20.85 -2.56
C GLU A 162 22.32 21.90 -1.43
N PRO A 163 23.19 22.94 -1.46
CA PRO A 163 23.16 24.02 -0.49
C PRO A 163 21.79 24.70 -0.47
N LEU A 164 21.12 24.67 0.69
CA LEU A 164 19.79 25.26 0.85
C LEU A 164 19.86 26.79 0.96
N LEU A 165 19.10 27.49 0.12
CA LEU A 165 18.93 28.94 0.15
C LEU A 165 17.67 29.32 0.94
N ALA A 166 16.53 28.70 0.64
CA ALA A 166 15.27 28.97 1.32
C ALA A 166 14.25 27.83 1.16
N ILE A 167 13.27 27.79 2.06
CA ILE A 167 12.05 26.96 1.97
C ILE A 167 10.87 27.85 2.32
N ASP A 168 10.09 28.20 1.31
CA ASP A 168 8.93 29.08 1.41
C ASP A 168 7.64 28.29 1.26
N LEU A 169 6.61 28.69 2.02
CA LEU A 169 5.26 28.15 1.88
C LEU A 169 4.39 29.25 1.29
N GLU A 170 3.98 29.05 0.05
CA GLU A 170 3.11 29.96 -0.67
C GLU A 170 1.66 29.47 -0.56
N SER A 171 0.73 30.40 -0.33
CA SER A 171 -0.69 30.10 -0.33
C SER A 171 -1.40 30.94 -1.39
N SER A 172 -2.17 30.25 -2.22
CA SER A 172 -3.02 30.88 -3.22
C SER A 172 -4.48 30.55 -2.94
N PRO A 173 -5.38 31.53 -3.01
CA PRO A 173 -6.80 31.24 -2.91
C PRO A 173 -7.22 30.38 -4.09
N ARG A 174 -7.93 29.27 -3.81
CA ARG A 174 -8.62 28.56 -4.88
C ARG A 174 -9.61 29.54 -5.52
N SER A 175 -9.46 29.81 -6.81
CA SER A 175 -10.27 30.79 -7.51
C SER A 175 -11.71 30.28 -7.61
N GLN A 176 -12.54 30.65 -6.64
CA GLN A 176 -13.97 30.38 -6.71
C GLN A 176 -14.62 31.32 -7.74
N PRO A 177 -15.62 30.85 -8.52
CA PRO A 177 -16.43 31.73 -9.34
C PRO A 177 -16.94 32.89 -8.48
N ARG A 178 -16.61 34.13 -8.85
CA ARG A 178 -17.08 35.31 -8.13
C ARG A 178 -18.60 35.42 -8.26
N ASP A 179 -19.33 34.87 -7.29
CA ASP A 179 -20.68 35.31 -7.02
C ASP A 179 -20.60 36.75 -6.52
N ARG A 180 -20.79 37.70 -7.44
CA ARG A 180 -20.75 39.16 -7.18
C ARG A 180 -21.81 39.65 -6.18
N TYR A 181 -22.64 38.75 -5.63
CA TYR A 181 -23.74 39.07 -4.72
C TYR A 181 -23.51 38.60 -3.28
N ARG A 182 -22.42 37.91 -2.93
CA ARG A 182 -22.12 37.54 -1.54
C ARG A 182 -21.31 38.65 -0.86
N TYR A 183 -22.00 39.60 -0.23
CA TYR A 183 -21.39 40.61 0.63
C TYR A 183 -21.10 40.00 2.01
N GLY A 184 -19.84 40.00 2.44
CA GLY A 184 -19.50 39.94 3.87
C GLY A 184 -19.14 38.59 4.50
N GLU A 185 -18.84 37.53 3.76
CA GLU A 185 -18.27 36.33 4.38
C GLU A 185 -16.75 36.49 4.56
N ALA A 186 -16.25 36.27 5.78
CA ALA A 186 -14.82 36.18 6.03
C ALA A 186 -14.22 35.12 5.09
N ARG A 187 -13.13 35.45 4.41
CA ARG A 187 -12.42 34.53 3.53
C ARG A 187 -11.98 33.34 4.38
N ASN A 188 -12.58 32.17 4.14
CA ASN A 188 -12.16 30.97 4.85
C ASN A 188 -10.84 30.50 4.24
N ASP A 189 -9.74 30.58 4.99
CA ASP A 189 -8.41 30.12 4.56
C ASP A 189 -8.36 28.59 4.37
N ASP A 190 -9.41 27.87 4.78
CA ASP A 190 -9.57 26.41 4.58
C ASP A 190 -9.55 25.97 3.10
N ASP A 191 -9.79 26.88 2.15
CA ASP A 191 -9.77 26.56 0.70
C ASP A 191 -8.51 27.09 -0.02
N ALA A 192 -7.46 27.43 0.73
CA ALA A 192 -6.18 27.80 0.13
C ALA A 192 -5.47 26.57 -0.48
N LEU A 193 -4.96 26.75 -1.70
CA LEU A 193 -3.98 25.84 -2.28
C LEU A 193 -2.60 26.25 -1.76
N TYR A 194 -1.87 25.28 -1.20
CA TYR A 194 -0.54 25.50 -0.68
C TYR A 194 0.50 24.90 -1.63
N GLU A 195 1.59 25.63 -1.82
CA GLU A 195 2.76 25.19 -2.57
C GLU A 195 4.02 25.41 -1.72
N LEU A 196 4.90 24.41 -1.68
CA LEU A 196 6.21 24.52 -1.06
C LEU A 196 7.24 24.86 -2.14
N VAL A 197 7.96 25.96 -1.96
CA VAL A 197 9.02 26.40 -2.85
C VAL A 197 10.37 26.18 -2.17
N ILE A 198 11.17 25.27 -2.72
CA ILE A 198 12.52 24.96 -2.24
C ILE A 198 13.52 25.61 -3.18
N ARG A 199 14.41 26.45 -2.62
CA ARG A 199 15.48 27.13 -3.35
C ARG A 199 16.82 26.58 -2.89
N THR A 200 17.62 26.08 -3.82
CA THR A 200 18.94 25.51 -3.59
C THR A 200 19.97 26.10 -4.56
N VAL A 201 21.26 25.85 -4.31
CA VAL A 201 22.32 26.13 -5.27
C VAL A 201 22.57 24.88 -6.11
N GLY A 202 22.25 24.96 -7.40
CA GLY A 202 22.63 23.94 -8.39
C GLY A 202 24.00 24.23 -8.99
N GLU A 203 24.71 23.18 -9.37
CA GLU A 203 25.93 23.26 -10.20
C GLU A 203 25.63 22.66 -11.58
N GLU A 204 25.85 23.43 -12.65
CA GLU A 204 25.72 22.96 -14.03
C GLU A 204 27.10 22.55 -14.61
N GLU A 205 27.14 21.95 -15.81
CA GLU A 205 28.33 21.40 -16.51
C GLU A 205 29.57 22.32 -16.59
N ARG A 206 29.46 23.61 -16.26
CA ARG A 206 30.59 24.56 -16.22
C ARG A 206 30.93 25.08 -14.81
N ASN A 207 30.44 24.44 -13.74
CA ASN A 207 30.63 24.87 -12.34
C ASN A 207 30.21 26.32 -12.06
N VAL A 208 29.22 26.82 -12.79
CA VAL A 208 28.62 28.12 -12.49
C VAL A 208 27.47 27.86 -11.52
N PRO A 209 27.53 28.37 -10.28
CA PRO A 209 26.43 28.21 -9.34
C PRO A 209 25.23 29.00 -9.83
N PHE A 210 24.06 28.38 -9.79
CA PHE A 210 22.79 29.03 -10.09
C PHE A 210 21.74 28.70 -9.04
N GLU A 211 20.73 29.55 -8.91
CA GLU A 211 19.59 29.28 -8.06
C GLU A 211 18.67 28.25 -8.73
N SER A 212 18.56 27.07 -8.11
CA SER A 212 17.65 26.00 -8.50
C SER A 212 16.39 26.11 -7.66
N ILE A 213 15.23 26.21 -8.32
CA ILE A 213 13.92 26.34 -7.66
C ILE A 213 13.11 25.07 -7.94
N ARG A 214 12.49 24.51 -6.90
CA ARG A 214 11.57 23.36 -6.99
C ARG A 214 10.26 23.70 -6.30
N HIS A 215 9.16 23.42 -6.98
CA HIS A 215 7.81 23.64 -6.51
C HIS A 215 7.16 22.30 -6.21
N TYR A 216 6.48 22.19 -5.07
CA TYR A 216 5.74 21.00 -4.68
C TYR A 216 4.36 21.41 -4.18
N GLU A 217 3.32 20.87 -4.80
CA GLU A 217 1.96 21.01 -4.29
C GLU A 217 1.81 20.26 -2.96
N LEU A 218 0.98 20.80 -2.06
CA LEU A 218 0.61 20.14 -0.82
C LEU A 218 -0.80 19.58 -0.91
N THR A 219 -1.02 18.41 -0.31
CA THR A 219 -2.35 17.82 -0.15
C THR A 219 -2.59 17.37 1.29
N GLU A 220 -3.84 17.45 1.73
CA GLU A 220 -4.27 16.82 2.97
C GLU A 220 -4.91 15.46 2.67
N LEU A 221 -4.35 14.40 3.24
CA LEU A 221 -4.90 13.05 3.16
C LEU A 221 -4.96 12.43 4.55
N ARG A 222 -6.19 12.16 5.01
CA ARG A 222 -6.51 11.56 6.32
C ARG A 222 -5.98 12.36 7.51
N GLY A 223 -6.13 13.68 7.48
CA GLY A 223 -5.67 14.57 8.55
C GLY A 223 -4.17 14.85 8.56
N CYS A 224 -3.47 14.46 7.50
CA CYS A 224 -2.04 14.63 7.34
C CYS A 224 -1.74 15.41 6.08
N TRP A 225 -0.77 16.32 6.18
CA TRP A 225 -0.24 17.07 5.05
C TRP A 225 0.93 16.33 4.42
N TRP A 226 0.93 16.29 3.09
CA TRP A 226 1.93 15.60 2.27
C TRP A 226 2.35 16.49 1.11
N LEU A 227 3.58 16.32 0.66
CA LEU A 227 4.05 16.84 -0.63
C LEU A 227 3.59 15.90 -1.75
N LEU A 228 3.17 16.48 -2.87
CA LEU A 228 2.91 15.72 -4.08
C LEU A 228 4.18 15.66 -4.93
N MET A 229 4.41 14.51 -5.54
CA MET A 229 5.38 14.38 -6.62
C MET A 229 4.83 15.08 -7.87
N PRO A 230 5.62 15.95 -8.54
CA PRO A 230 5.23 16.58 -9.80
C PRO A 230 5.15 15.57 -10.97
#